data_AF-A0AAW9FEX6-F1
#
_entry.id   AF-A0AAW9FEX6-F1
#
_cell.length_a   1.000
_cell.length_b   1.000
_cell.length_c   1.000
_cell.angle_alpha   90.00
_cell.angle_beta   90.00
_cell.angle_gamma   90.00
#
_symmetry.space_group_name_H-M   'P 1'
#
loop_
_entity.id
_entity.type
_entity.pdbx_description
1 polymer ?
#
loop_
_entity_poly.entity_id
_entity_poly.type
_entity_poly.pdbx_seq_one_letter_code
_entity_poly.pdbx_strand_id
1 'polypeptide(L)'
;MKKLAVISSAILGVFTNVPAWGQTSGPTEAEALAAYQEAYSRNPMSERGSEKEITIALGECGKNATGPGVSCMLAIKYNPGARPIDRVIGFSKSASGEWVALSF
;
A
#
# COMPACT_ATOMS: atom_id res chain seq x y z
N MET A 1 27.67 -30.75 49.95
CA MET A 1 27.47 -30.88 48.50
C MET A 1 26.46 -29.82 48.06
N LYS A 2 26.90 -28.78 47.33
CA LYS A 2 26.07 -27.64 46.88
C LYS A 2 25.46 -27.99 45.51
N LYS A 3 24.13 -27.94 45.36
CA LYS A 3 23.48 -27.96 44.04
C LYS A 3 23.35 -26.51 43.56
N LEU A 4 23.99 -26.21 42.43
CA LEU A 4 23.84 -24.94 41.71
C LEU A 4 22.41 -24.84 41.17
N ALA A 5 21.70 -23.77 41.49
CA ALA A 5 20.49 -23.37 40.79
C ALA A 5 20.90 -22.56 39.55
N VAL A 6 20.55 -23.05 38.36
CA VAL A 6 20.64 -22.28 37.12
C VAL A 6 19.47 -21.29 37.11
N ILE A 7 19.77 -20.01 37.21
CA ILE A 7 18.76 -18.94 37.06
C ILE A 7 18.60 -18.72 35.55
N SER A 8 17.48 -19.15 35.01
CA SER A 8 17.07 -18.84 33.64
C SER A 8 16.64 -17.38 33.57
N SER A 9 17.47 -16.54 32.95
CA SER A 9 17.13 -15.14 32.66
C SER A 9 16.08 -15.09 31.55
N ALA A 10 14.80 -15.01 31.93
CA ALA A 10 13.77 -14.54 31.03
C ALA A 10 13.90 -13.01 30.92
N ILE A 11 14.54 -12.55 29.84
CA ILE A 11 14.50 -11.14 29.45
C ILE A 11 13.06 -10.87 29.02
N LEU A 12 12.28 -10.26 29.92
CA LEU A 12 11.02 -9.60 29.60
C LEU A 12 11.34 -8.46 28.62
N GLY A 13 11.27 -8.76 27.33
CA GLY A 13 11.29 -7.75 26.28
C GLY A 13 10.07 -6.86 26.46
N VAL A 14 10.29 -5.67 27.01
CA VAL A 14 9.32 -4.57 26.98
C VAL A 14 9.20 -4.16 25.51
N PHE A 15 8.17 -4.66 24.83
CA PHE A 15 7.71 -4.07 23.58
C PHE A 15 7.18 -2.69 23.95
N THR A 16 8.03 -1.68 23.85
CA THR A 16 7.59 -0.29 23.87
C THR A 16 6.67 -0.13 22.66
N ASN A 17 5.36 -0.09 22.92
CA ASN A 17 4.38 0.41 21.97
C ASN A 17 4.75 1.87 21.68
N VAL A 18 5.60 2.08 20.68
CA VAL A 18 5.76 3.39 20.06
C VAL A 18 4.38 3.71 19.47
N PRO A 19 3.69 4.77 19.92
CA PRO A 19 2.45 5.17 19.28
C PRO A 19 2.79 5.47 17.82
N ALA A 20 2.25 4.66 16.90
CA ALA A 20 2.42 4.88 15.47
C ALA A 20 1.90 6.28 15.18
N TRP A 21 2.78 7.16 14.72
CA TRP A 21 2.43 8.50 14.32
C TRP A 21 1.35 8.36 13.25
N GLY A 22 0.16 8.92 13.54
CA GLY A 22 -1.07 8.83 12.75
C GLY A 22 -0.91 8.17 11.39
N GLN A 23 -1.03 6.84 11.36
CA GLN A 23 -1.22 6.11 10.12
C GLN A 23 -2.57 6.55 9.56
N THR A 24 -2.57 7.51 8.65
CA THR A 24 -3.66 7.63 7.68
C THR A 24 -3.64 6.29 6.94
N SER A 25 -4.48 5.34 7.35
CA SER A 25 -4.48 4.00 6.77
C SER A 25 -4.71 4.15 5.27
N GLY A 26 -3.71 3.78 4.47
CA GLY A 26 -3.82 3.77 3.01
C GLY A 26 -4.82 2.71 2.54
N PRO A 27 -5.05 2.61 1.22
CA PRO A 27 -5.85 1.53 0.67
C PRO A 27 -5.21 0.17 0.97
N THR A 28 -6.04 -0.87 1.04
CA THR A 28 -5.56 -2.25 0.86
C THR A 28 -5.10 -2.46 -0.58
N GLU A 29 -4.32 -3.52 -0.85
CA GLU A 29 -3.87 -3.83 -2.22
C GLU A 29 -5.04 -4.02 -3.19
N ALA A 30 -6.12 -4.68 -2.76
CA ALA A 30 -7.31 -4.87 -3.56
C ALA A 30 -8.03 -3.54 -3.86
N GLU A 31 -8.15 -2.65 -2.87
CA GLU A 31 -8.72 -1.31 -3.07
C GLU A 31 -7.84 -0.45 -3.98
N ALA A 32 -6.52 -0.53 -3.83
CA ALA A 32 -5.56 0.18 -4.68
C ALA A 32 -5.63 -0.33 -6.12
N LEU A 33 -5.75 -1.65 -6.32
CA LEU A 33 -5.89 -2.25 -7.64
C LEU A 33 -7.18 -1.79 -8.30
N ALA A 34 -8.32 -1.90 -7.61
CA ALA A 34 -9.61 -1.48 -8.13
C ALA A 34 -9.60 0.01 -8.49
N ALA A 35 -9.08 0.86 -7.60
CA ALA A 35 -8.96 2.29 -7.85
C ALA A 35 -8.04 2.61 -9.05
N TYR A 36 -6.92 1.89 -9.19
CA TYR A 36 -5.98 2.07 -10.30
C TYR A 36 -6.59 1.62 -11.63
N GLN A 37 -7.22 0.44 -11.67
CA GLN A 37 -7.88 -0.09 -12.87
C GLN A 37 -9.00 0.82 -13.35
N GLU A 38 -9.84 1.29 -12.42
CA GLU A 38 -10.93 2.22 -12.72
C GLU A 38 -10.40 3.58 -13.21
N ALA A 39 -9.27 4.03 -12.70
CA ALA A 39 -8.66 5.26 -13.19
C ALA A 39 -7.99 5.05 -14.57
N TYR A 40 -7.30 3.93 -14.77
CA TYR A 40 -6.67 3.54 -16.03
C TYR A 40 -7.71 3.37 -17.16
N SER A 41 -8.87 2.76 -16.89
CA SER A 41 -9.95 2.56 -17.86
C SER A 41 -10.51 3.88 -18.43
N ARG A 42 -10.35 4.98 -17.69
CA ARG A 42 -10.77 6.33 -18.08
C ARG A 42 -9.69 7.09 -18.86
N ASN A 43 -8.48 6.55 -18.98
CA ASN A 43 -7.41 7.17 -19.77
C ASN A 43 -7.70 6.99 -21.27
N PRO A 44 -7.89 8.07 -22.05
CA PRO A 44 -8.20 7.98 -23.48
C PRO A 44 -7.07 7.34 -24.32
N MET A 45 -5.86 7.24 -23.76
CA MET A 45 -4.72 6.58 -24.42
C MET A 45 -4.58 5.08 -24.07
N SER A 46 -5.41 4.56 -23.16
CA SER A 46 -5.38 3.14 -22.82
C SER A 46 -6.04 2.28 -23.91
N GLU A 47 -5.52 1.06 -24.08
CA GLU A 47 -6.20 0.06 -24.89
C GLU A 47 -7.46 -0.41 -24.15
N ARG A 48 -8.63 -0.31 -24.80
CA ARG A 48 -9.91 -0.67 -24.18
C ARG A 48 -9.89 -2.10 -23.65
N GLY A 49 -10.18 -2.29 -22.37
CA GLY A 49 -10.26 -3.60 -21.73
C GLY A 49 -8.95 -4.09 -21.12
N SER A 50 -7.83 -3.42 -21.43
CA SER A 50 -6.50 -3.79 -20.90
C SER A 50 -6.39 -3.57 -19.39
N GLU A 51 -7.27 -2.75 -18.78
CA GLU A 51 -7.27 -2.52 -17.34
C GLU A 51 -7.40 -3.81 -16.53
N LYS A 52 -8.09 -4.83 -17.07
CA LYS A 52 -8.33 -6.12 -16.39
C LYS A 52 -7.08 -6.99 -16.28
N GLU A 53 -6.09 -6.75 -17.13
CA GLU A 53 -4.81 -7.47 -17.10
C GLU A 53 -3.82 -6.83 -16.12
N ILE A 54 -4.13 -5.62 -15.66
CA ILE A 54 -3.28 -4.89 -14.72
C ILE A 54 -3.32 -5.59 -13.37
N THR A 55 -2.14 -5.81 -12.81
CA THR A 55 -1.94 -6.24 -11.42
C THR A 55 -0.98 -5.26 -10.75
N ILE A 56 -1.10 -5.13 -9.43
CA ILE A 56 -0.18 -4.32 -8.63
C ILE A 56 0.31 -5.12 -7.43
N ALA A 57 1.48 -4.75 -6.91
CA ALA A 57 1.84 -4.99 -5.52
C ALA A 57 1.89 -3.66 -4.77
N LEU A 58 1.29 -3.61 -3.59
CA LEU A 58 1.24 -2.39 -2.78
C LEU A 58 2.47 -2.30 -1.85
N GLY A 59 3.25 -1.24 -2.01
CA GLY A 59 4.38 -0.89 -1.16
C GLY A 59 4.02 0.13 -0.07
N GLU A 60 5.03 0.89 0.35
CA GLU A 60 4.87 1.89 1.41
C GLU A 60 3.92 3.01 1.01
N CYS A 61 3.09 3.45 1.97
CA CYS A 61 2.20 4.60 1.85
C CYS A 61 2.57 5.67 2.87
N GLY A 62 2.51 6.93 2.45
CA GLY A 62 2.68 8.10 3.32
C GLY A 62 1.62 9.16 3.04
N LYS A 63 1.55 10.19 3.89
CA LYS A 63 0.67 11.34 3.64
C LYS A 63 1.01 11.97 2.28
N ASN A 64 -0.01 12.24 1.46
CA ASN A 64 0.20 12.92 0.19
C ASN A 64 0.69 14.36 0.46
N ALA A 65 1.79 14.75 -0.18
CA ALA A 65 2.42 16.06 0.01
C ALA A 65 1.67 17.19 -0.70
N THR A 66 0.99 16.89 -1.81
CA THR A 66 0.41 17.90 -2.72
C THR A 66 -1.11 17.83 -2.81
N GLY A 67 -1.78 17.10 -1.91
CA GLY A 67 -3.23 16.93 -1.97
C GLY A 67 -3.81 16.08 -0.85
N PRO A 68 -5.11 15.75 -0.94
CA PRO A 68 -5.76 14.88 0.02
C PRO A 68 -5.24 13.44 -0.07
N GLY A 69 -5.41 12.70 1.04
CA GLY A 69 -5.15 11.27 1.11
C GLY A 69 -3.69 10.91 1.30
N VAL A 70 -3.27 9.83 0.64
CA VAL A 70 -1.95 9.20 0.77
C VAL A 70 -1.28 9.07 -0.59
N SER A 71 0.05 8.94 -0.60
CA SER A 71 0.83 8.53 -1.77
C SER A 71 1.46 7.19 -1.45
N CYS A 72 1.29 6.21 -2.33
CA CYS A 72 1.81 4.85 -2.15
C CYS A 72 2.74 4.46 -3.29
N MET A 73 3.81 3.72 -2.98
CA MET A 73 4.60 3.04 -4.00
C MET A 73 3.82 1.82 -4.51
N LEU A 74 3.60 1.72 -5.81
CA LEU A 74 3.05 0.53 -6.45
C LEU A 74 4.10 -0.09 -7.38
N ALA A 75 4.20 -1.42 -7.37
CA ALA A 75 4.85 -2.16 -8.45
C ALA A 75 3.75 -2.61 -9.44
N ILE A 76 3.68 -1.99 -10.62
CA ILE A 76 2.56 -2.16 -11.57
C ILE A 76 2.99 -3.08 -12.71
N LYS A 77 2.21 -4.12 -13.00
CA LYS A 77 2.34 -4.93 -14.22
C LYS A 77 1.12 -4.70 -15.10
N TYR A 78 1.31 -4.16 -16.30
CA TYR A 78 0.20 -3.85 -17.22
C TYR A 78 -0.42 -5.09 -17.89
N ASN A 79 0.36 -6.17 -18.01
CA ASN A 79 -0.11 -7.47 -18.47
C ASN A 79 0.74 -8.58 -17.82
N PRO A 80 0.33 -9.86 -17.89
CA PRO A 80 1.03 -10.96 -17.21
C PRO A 80 2.51 -11.11 -17.59
N GLY A 81 2.86 -10.80 -18.84
CA GLY A 81 4.22 -10.88 -19.39
C GLY A 81 5.08 -9.64 -19.16
N ALA A 82 4.50 -8.53 -18.71
CA ALA A 82 5.24 -7.29 -18.47
C ALA A 82 6.14 -7.40 -17.24
N ARG A 83 7.26 -6.66 -17.24
CA ARG A 83 8.02 -6.41 -16.01
C ARG A 83 7.28 -5.39 -15.14
N PRO A 84 7.29 -5.54 -13.80
CA PRO A 84 6.71 -4.55 -12.91
C PRO A 84 7.46 -3.22 -13.03
N ILE A 85 6.73 -2.12 -12.93
CA ILE A 85 7.25 -0.76 -12.92
C ILE A 85 6.84 -0.10 -11.61
N ASP A 86 7.82 0.42 -10.87
CA ASP A 86 7.57 1.10 -9.61
C ASP A 86 7.12 2.55 -9.87
N ARG A 87 5.98 2.92 -9.29
CA ARG A 87 5.36 4.25 -9.45
C ARG A 87 4.75 4.71 -8.13
N VAL A 88 4.96 5.98 -7.81
CA VAL A 88 4.22 6.63 -6.71
C VAL A 88 2.86 7.07 -7.22
N ILE A 89 1.80 6.52 -6.63
CA ILE A 89 0.41 6.78 -6.98
C ILE A 89 -0.29 7.44 -5.79
N GLY A 90 -0.95 8.57 -6.04
CA GLY A 90 -1.80 9.22 -5.04
C GLY A 90 -3.15 8.52 -4.92
N PHE A 91 -3.63 8.32 -3.70
CA PHE A 91 -4.93 7.77 -3.38
C PHE A 91 -5.68 8.67 -2.40
N SER A 92 -6.97 8.91 -2.63
CA SER A 92 -7.84 9.57 -1.66
C SER A 92 -9.19 8.90 -1.58
N LYS A 93 -9.97 9.20 -0.53
CA LYS A 93 -11.36 8.78 -0.44
C LYS A 93 -12.26 9.76 -1.22
N SER A 94 -13.15 9.22 -2.04
CA SER A 94 -14.26 9.95 -2.65
C SER A 94 -15.29 10.37 -1.60
N ALA A 95 -16.31 11.14 -2.01
CA ALA A 95 -17.45 11.46 -1.15
C ALA A 95 -18.25 10.21 -0.69
N SER A 96 -18.21 9.10 -1.45
CA SER A 96 -18.82 7.82 -1.06
C SER A 96 -17.94 7.01 -0.10
N GLY A 97 -16.71 7.44 0.16
CA GLY A 97 -15.76 6.69 0.98
C GLY A 97 -15.04 5.57 0.21
N GLU A 98 -15.10 5.56 -1.12
CA GLU A 98 -14.32 4.64 -1.97
C GLU A 98 -12.93 5.23 -2.26
N TRP A 99 -11.93 4.39 -2.44
CA TRP A 99 -10.60 4.87 -2.85
C TRP A 99 -10.58 5.25 -4.33
N VAL A 100 -9.94 6.37 -4.65
CA VAL A 100 -9.71 6.83 -6.01
C VAL A 100 -8.21 7.06 -6.23
N ALA A 101 -7.68 6.63 -7.38
CA ALA A 101 -6.32 6.95 -7.80
C ALA A 101 -6.30 8.34 -8.46
N LEU A 102 -5.42 9.22 -7.99
CA LEU A 102 -5.35 10.64 -8.36
C LEU A 102 -4.30 10.94 -9.44
N SER A 103 -3.20 10.18 -9.45
CA SER A 103 -2.07 10.37 -10.37
C SER A 103 -1.54 9.01 -10.80
N PHE A 104 -1.64 8.65 -12.08
CA PHE A 104 -1.17 7.36 -12.62
C PHE A 104 -0.60 7.51 -14.04
#